data_AF-A0A8C5K6M2-F1
#
_entry.id   AF-A0A8C5K6M2-F1
#
_cell.length_a   1.000
_cell.length_b   1.000
_cell.length_c   1.000
_cell.angle_alpha   90.00
_cell.angle_beta   90.00
_cell.angle_gamma   90.00
#
_symmetry.space_group_name_H-M   'P 1'
#
loop_
_entity.id
_entity.type
_entity.pdbx_description
1 polymer ?
#
loop_
_entity_poly.entity_id
_entity_poly.type
_entity_poly.pdbx_seq_one_letter_code
_entity_poly.pdbx_strand_id
1 'polypeptide(L)'
;MSSRSPKDLIKSKWGSKASNSRSETALEKFRGEIAALKTSVDEITIGKGKLADKDRHRLVEKIQILEAEREKNAYHLKEKDKEIERLRDQLKVRYNTTALAEQLEEKTKECKKKEQLLESLSRETDMLKSQLSATTAKLTELESRAGTHHLSQAMATNCFDASMNNIHDKEMQLKDALEKNQQWLVYDQQREIYVKGLLAKIFELEKKMETAAPSLPQQTKKTESEDYLQEEKQKYYSHLLENARKDLEAERQTITQLTVELSEFRKKYEETQKEIQDLNQLLSSQRKSDIQHLEDDKHKTEKIQKLKEENDIAREKLQEEKKRSEELLSQVRVLYRSLLKQQEEQTRVALLEQQMQACTVDFENEKLDRQNMQQQLHVILKELRKARSQITQLESLKQLHDLAFTETSFTVHGEPENKVKVTSPKSPAAALNESLVECPKCNVQVPATEHRDLLVHVEYCLN
;
A
#
# COMPACT_ATOMS: atom_id res chain seq x y z
N MET A 1 -15.81 20.98 35.47
CA MET A 1 -15.75 19.55 35.82
C MET A 1 -15.27 18.78 34.60
N SER A 2 -14.24 17.95 34.78
CA SER A 2 -13.43 17.34 33.72
C SER A 2 -14.10 16.12 33.10
N SER A 3 -14.23 16.05 31.77
CA SER A 3 -14.67 14.84 31.05
C SER A 3 -13.48 14.20 30.31
N ARG A 4 -13.10 13.00 30.77
CA ARG A 4 -11.98 12.20 30.27
C ARG A 4 -12.34 11.47 28.98
N SER A 5 -11.37 11.37 28.07
CA SER A 5 -11.47 10.67 26.78
C SER A 5 -11.36 9.13 26.90
N PRO A 6 -11.88 8.34 25.95
CA PRO A 6 -11.92 6.86 26.02
C PRO A 6 -10.60 6.15 25.66
N LYS A 7 -9.43 6.76 25.91
CA LYS A 7 -8.12 6.21 25.50
C LYS A 7 -7.38 5.40 26.59
N ASP A 8 -7.96 5.21 27.77
CA ASP A 8 -7.27 4.59 28.91
C ASP A 8 -7.60 3.11 29.18
N LEU A 9 -8.43 2.44 28.37
CA LEU A 9 -8.90 1.08 28.70
C LEU A 9 -8.12 -0.09 28.08
N ILE A 10 -7.07 0.16 27.28
CA ILE A 10 -6.29 -0.90 26.61
C ILE A 10 -4.80 -0.66 26.83
N LYS A 11 -4.37 -0.58 28.10
CA LYS A 11 -2.93 -0.55 28.44
C LYS A 11 -2.57 -1.39 29.67
N SER A 12 -3.42 -2.34 30.06
CA SER A 12 -3.25 -3.13 31.28
C SER A 12 -3.41 -4.63 31.04
N LYS A 13 -2.65 -5.23 30.10
CA LYS A 13 -2.55 -6.71 30.08
C LYS A 13 -1.31 -7.35 29.48
N TRP A 14 -0.21 -6.61 29.35
CA TRP A 14 1.10 -7.21 29.02
C TRP A 14 2.18 -6.50 29.82
N GLY A 15 2.07 -6.62 31.14
CA GLY A 15 3.17 -6.29 32.05
C GLY A 15 4.24 -7.37 31.91
N SER A 16 5.21 -7.15 31.03
CA SER A 16 6.48 -7.87 31.05
C SER A 16 7.16 -7.56 32.38
N LYS A 17 6.91 -8.40 33.40
CA LYS A 17 7.70 -8.40 34.63
C LYS A 17 9.13 -8.76 34.23
N ALA A 18 10.02 -7.77 34.30
CA ALA A 18 11.45 -7.96 34.23
C ALA A 18 11.87 -8.97 35.33
N SER A 19 12.11 -10.21 34.92
CA SER A 19 12.56 -11.31 35.77
C SER A 19 13.85 -11.94 35.23
N ASN A 20 14.56 -11.27 34.31
CA ASN A 20 15.77 -11.83 33.68
C ASN A 20 17.07 -11.43 34.39
N SER A 21 17.06 -10.39 35.23
CA SER A 21 18.31 -9.93 35.88
C SER A 21 18.78 -10.83 37.02
N ARG A 22 17.90 -11.64 37.62
CA ARG A 22 18.24 -12.55 38.73
C ARG A 22 18.71 -13.94 38.26
N SER A 23 18.30 -14.37 37.08
CA SER A 23 18.66 -15.67 36.49
C SER A 23 20.03 -15.65 35.82
N GLU A 24 20.42 -14.52 35.23
CA GLU A 24 21.70 -14.38 34.52
C GLU A 24 22.88 -14.35 35.50
N THR A 25 22.74 -13.63 36.63
CA THR A 25 23.75 -13.64 37.70
C THR A 25 23.87 -15.01 38.39
N ALA A 26 22.78 -15.76 38.49
CA ALA A 26 22.81 -17.12 39.03
C ALA A 26 23.51 -18.09 38.07
N LEU A 27 23.25 -17.99 36.75
CA LEU A 27 23.91 -18.79 35.72
C LEU A 27 25.43 -18.52 35.65
N GLU A 28 25.85 -17.27 35.76
CA GLU A 28 27.28 -16.90 35.77
C GLU A 28 27.99 -17.48 37.00
N LYS A 29 27.30 -17.47 38.16
CA LYS A 29 27.81 -18.06 39.40
C LYS A 29 27.93 -19.59 39.31
N PHE A 30 26.95 -20.26 38.72
CA PHE A 30 27.02 -21.70 38.46
C PHE A 30 28.11 -22.07 37.45
N ARG A 31 28.35 -21.26 36.41
CA ARG A 31 29.48 -21.46 35.49
C ARG A 31 30.83 -21.38 36.21
N GLY A 32 31.02 -20.38 37.08
CA GLY A 32 32.23 -20.25 37.89
C GLY A 32 32.45 -21.43 38.83
N GLU A 33 31.38 -21.91 39.49
CA GLU A 33 31.44 -23.09 40.36
C GLU A 33 31.74 -24.39 39.58
N ILE A 34 31.17 -24.56 38.37
CA ILE A 34 31.45 -25.72 37.51
C ILE A 34 32.91 -25.71 37.05
N ALA A 35 33.47 -24.56 36.70
CA ALA A 35 34.87 -24.43 36.32
C ALA A 35 35.81 -24.81 37.49
N ALA A 36 35.53 -24.32 38.70
CA ALA A 36 36.32 -24.63 39.89
C ALA A 36 36.22 -26.11 40.33
N LEU A 37 35.04 -26.73 40.17
CA LEU A 37 34.87 -28.15 40.41
C LEU A 37 35.63 -29.00 39.38
N LYS A 38 35.65 -28.57 38.12
CA LYS A 38 36.36 -29.26 37.04
C LYS A 38 37.87 -29.27 37.28
N THR A 39 38.44 -28.12 37.67
CA THR A 39 39.87 -28.04 38.03
C THR A 39 40.22 -28.88 39.25
N SER A 40 39.36 -28.91 40.27
CA SER A 40 39.56 -29.75 41.47
C SER A 40 39.48 -31.25 41.16
N VAL A 41 38.57 -31.66 40.25
CA VAL A 41 38.46 -33.05 39.79
C VAL A 41 39.69 -33.44 38.97
N ASP A 42 40.16 -32.57 38.07
CA ASP A 42 41.35 -32.80 37.25
C ASP A 42 42.59 -33.02 38.13
N GLU A 43 42.76 -32.25 39.21
CA GLU A 43 43.82 -32.42 40.22
C GLU A 43 43.76 -33.77 40.96
N ILE A 44 42.55 -34.29 41.25
CA ILE A 44 42.35 -35.59 41.92
C ILE A 44 42.68 -36.76 40.98
N THR A 45 42.41 -36.63 39.68
CA THR A 45 42.73 -37.67 38.67
C THR A 45 44.22 -37.82 38.39
N ILE A 46 45.05 -36.81 38.70
CA ILE A 46 46.47 -36.78 38.33
C ILE A 46 47.40 -37.28 39.47
N GLY A 47 46.92 -37.46 40.71
CA GLY A 47 47.75 -37.98 41.82
C GLY A 47 46.97 -38.66 42.95
N LYS A 48 47.58 -39.69 43.58
CA LYS A 48 47.05 -40.57 44.65
C LYS A 48 46.56 -39.85 45.93
N GLY A 49 45.54 -39.00 45.85
CA GLY A 49 44.82 -38.44 47.00
C GLY A 49 43.58 -39.29 47.31
N LYS A 50 43.54 -39.96 48.47
CA LYS A 50 42.26 -40.49 48.97
C LYS A 50 41.37 -39.30 49.33
N LEU A 51 40.28 -39.11 48.60
CA LEU A 51 39.24 -38.13 48.96
C LEU A 51 38.80 -38.43 50.40
N ALA A 52 38.92 -37.47 51.31
CA ALA A 52 38.51 -37.68 52.69
C ALA A 52 37.02 -38.05 52.72
N ASP A 53 36.63 -38.99 53.57
CA ASP A 53 35.27 -39.55 53.58
C ASP A 53 34.20 -38.45 53.78
N LYS A 54 34.55 -37.38 54.50
CA LYS A 54 33.73 -36.18 54.67
C LYS A 54 33.46 -35.43 53.35
N ASP A 55 34.44 -35.37 52.45
CA ASP A 55 34.29 -34.70 51.16
C ASP A 55 33.47 -35.55 50.18
N ARG A 56 33.59 -36.88 50.26
CA ARG A 56 32.68 -37.80 49.54
C ARG A 56 31.23 -37.59 49.97
N HIS A 57 30.96 -37.53 51.27
CA HIS A 57 29.61 -37.30 51.78
C HIS A 57 29.03 -35.94 51.33
N ARG A 58 29.82 -34.87 51.38
CA ARG A 58 29.39 -33.53 50.90
C ARG A 58 29.07 -33.51 49.42
N LEU A 59 29.86 -34.21 48.59
CA LEU A 59 29.58 -34.30 47.15
C LEU A 59 28.30 -35.10 46.87
N VAL A 60 28.06 -36.19 47.60
CA VAL A 60 26.83 -36.97 47.48
C VAL A 60 25.60 -36.14 47.86
N GLU A 61 25.66 -35.37 48.94
CA GLU A 61 24.57 -34.48 49.35
C GLU A 61 24.33 -33.37 48.31
N LYS A 62 25.40 -32.78 47.75
CA LYS A 62 25.29 -31.79 46.66
C LYS A 62 24.69 -32.40 45.39
N ILE A 63 25.04 -33.64 45.04
CA ILE A 63 24.44 -34.37 43.91
C ILE A 63 22.94 -34.56 44.14
N GLN A 64 22.53 -35.01 45.33
CA GLN A 64 21.12 -35.21 45.67
C GLN A 64 20.30 -33.92 45.55
N ILE A 65 20.84 -32.79 46.02
CA ILE A 65 20.19 -31.48 45.90
C ILE A 65 20.06 -31.06 44.42
N LEU A 66 21.11 -31.24 43.63
CA LEU A 66 21.09 -30.91 42.20
C LEU A 66 20.15 -31.82 41.41
N GLU A 67 20.03 -33.09 41.77
CA GLU A 67 19.09 -34.03 41.16
C GLU A 67 17.64 -33.65 41.45
N ALA A 68 17.33 -33.27 42.70
CA ALA A 68 16.00 -32.78 43.07
C ALA A 68 15.64 -31.47 42.32
N GLU A 69 16.59 -30.55 42.20
CA GLU A 69 16.38 -29.30 41.46
C GLU A 69 16.24 -29.55 39.94
N ARG A 70 16.99 -30.50 39.39
CA ARG A 70 16.84 -30.94 37.99
C ARG A 70 15.45 -31.52 37.74
N GLU A 71 14.93 -32.35 38.64
CA GLU A 71 13.60 -32.94 38.51
C GLU A 71 12.49 -31.88 38.58
N LYS A 72 12.62 -30.93 39.50
CA LYS A 72 11.70 -29.77 39.60
C LYS A 72 11.73 -28.91 38.34
N ASN A 73 12.91 -28.63 37.79
CA ASN A 73 13.04 -27.88 36.54
C ASN A 73 12.46 -28.64 35.34
N ALA A 74 12.65 -29.96 35.26
CA ALA A 74 12.04 -30.79 34.23
C ALA A 74 10.51 -30.77 34.30
N TYR A 75 9.93 -30.76 35.51
CA TYR A 75 8.49 -30.61 35.69
C TYR A 75 7.99 -29.24 35.19
N HIS A 76 8.65 -28.15 35.58
CA HIS A 76 8.27 -26.80 35.13
C HIS A 76 8.39 -26.62 33.61
N LEU A 77 9.41 -27.20 32.97
CA LEU A 77 9.53 -27.18 31.51
C LEU A 77 8.34 -27.88 30.85
N LYS A 78 7.96 -29.08 31.33
CA LYS A 78 6.79 -29.80 30.83
C LYS A 78 5.49 -29.00 30.98
N GLU A 79 5.31 -28.28 32.08
CA GLU A 79 4.15 -27.39 32.23
C GLU A 79 4.17 -26.20 31.27
N LYS A 80 5.34 -25.60 31.05
CA LYS A 80 5.50 -24.50 30.08
C LYS A 80 5.25 -24.96 28.66
N ASP A 81 5.68 -26.15 28.28
CA ASP A 81 5.41 -26.74 26.97
C ASP A 81 3.91 -26.94 26.75
N LYS A 82 3.19 -27.43 27.77
CA LYS A 82 1.71 -27.55 27.72
C LYS A 82 1.02 -26.20 27.57
N GLU A 83 1.53 -25.15 28.22
CA GLU A 83 0.99 -23.79 28.08
C GLU A 83 1.22 -23.24 26.67
N ILE A 84 2.42 -23.43 26.12
CA ILE A 84 2.77 -23.01 24.76
C ILE A 84 1.84 -23.69 23.75
N GLU A 85 1.60 -25.00 23.91
CA GLU A 85 0.73 -25.74 23.00
C GLU A 85 -0.72 -25.23 23.06
N ARG A 86 -1.24 -24.97 24.27
CA ARG A 86 -2.58 -24.37 24.43
C ARG A 86 -2.69 -22.99 23.76
N LEU A 87 -1.65 -22.15 23.88
CA LEU A 87 -1.61 -20.84 23.25
C LEU A 87 -1.55 -20.94 21.72
N ARG A 88 -0.82 -21.92 21.17
CA ARG A 88 -0.81 -22.20 19.73
C ARG A 88 -2.19 -22.62 19.23
N ASP A 89 -2.87 -23.50 19.94
CA ASP A 89 -4.23 -23.92 19.57
C ASP A 89 -5.22 -22.76 19.63
N GLN A 90 -5.15 -21.91 20.65
CA GLN A 90 -5.98 -20.71 20.74
C GLN A 90 -5.72 -19.72 19.59
N LEU A 91 -4.46 -19.56 19.17
CA LEU A 91 -4.12 -18.74 18.00
C LEU A 91 -4.68 -19.37 16.72
N LYS A 92 -4.56 -20.68 16.55
CA LYS A 92 -5.11 -21.39 15.38
C LYS A 92 -6.63 -21.24 15.27
N VAL A 93 -7.34 -21.27 16.40
CA VAL A 93 -8.79 -21.04 16.45
C VAL A 93 -9.14 -19.56 16.20
N ARG A 94 -8.39 -18.61 16.77
CA ARG A 94 -8.63 -17.16 16.56
C ARG A 94 -8.34 -16.72 15.14
N TYR A 95 -7.33 -17.29 14.51
CA TYR A 95 -6.91 -17.01 13.15
C TYR A 95 -7.37 -18.14 12.22
N ASN A 96 -8.64 -18.52 12.31
CA ASN A 96 -9.22 -19.47 11.36
C ASN A 96 -9.35 -18.76 9.99
N THR A 97 -8.25 -18.72 9.26
CA THR A 97 -8.05 -18.01 7.99
C THR A 97 -8.80 -18.64 6.82
N THR A 98 -9.35 -19.83 7.01
CA THR A 98 -10.10 -20.59 5.99
C THR A 98 -11.40 -19.91 5.58
N ALA A 99 -12.24 -19.50 6.54
CA ALA A 99 -13.50 -18.82 6.25
C ALA A 99 -13.29 -17.45 5.56
N LEU A 100 -12.23 -16.73 5.95
CA LEU A 100 -11.88 -15.46 5.32
C LEU A 100 -11.34 -15.66 3.90
N ALA A 101 -10.56 -16.73 3.67
CA ALA A 101 -10.06 -17.10 2.36
C ALA A 101 -11.20 -17.50 1.41
N GLU A 102 -12.17 -18.28 1.89
CA GLU A 102 -13.37 -18.65 1.13
C GLU A 102 -14.21 -17.43 0.75
N GLN A 103 -14.42 -16.49 1.69
CA GLN A 103 -15.12 -15.23 1.39
C GLN A 103 -14.38 -14.37 0.36
N LEU A 104 -13.04 -14.31 0.41
CA LEU A 104 -12.24 -13.61 -0.58
C LEU A 104 -12.32 -14.26 -1.96
N GLU A 105 -12.31 -15.59 -2.02
CA GLU A 105 -12.50 -16.33 -3.27
C GLU A 105 -13.88 -16.08 -3.88
N GLU A 106 -14.94 -16.10 -3.06
CA GLU A 106 -16.30 -15.79 -3.50
C GLU A 106 -16.42 -14.36 -4.02
N LYS A 107 -15.87 -13.37 -3.29
CA LYS A 107 -15.85 -11.96 -3.72
C LYS A 107 -15.08 -11.77 -5.02
N THR A 108 -14.01 -12.53 -5.21
CA THR A 108 -13.23 -12.51 -6.47
C THR A 108 -14.06 -13.05 -7.64
N LYS A 109 -14.82 -14.14 -7.43
CA LYS A 109 -15.73 -14.69 -8.45
C LYS A 109 -16.88 -13.72 -8.76
N GLU A 110 -17.44 -13.05 -7.75
CA GLU A 110 -18.49 -12.04 -7.92
C GLU A 110 -17.99 -10.84 -8.74
N CYS A 111 -16.77 -10.37 -8.46
CA CYS A 111 -16.14 -9.26 -9.18
C CYS A 111 -15.96 -9.59 -10.67
N LYS A 112 -15.45 -10.80 -10.99
CA LYS A 112 -15.30 -11.27 -12.38
C LYS A 112 -16.63 -11.31 -13.14
N LYS A 113 -17.72 -11.73 -12.49
CA LYS A 113 -19.06 -11.73 -13.11
C LYS A 113 -19.55 -10.31 -13.42
N LYS A 114 -19.32 -9.36 -12.49
CA LYS A 114 -19.67 -7.95 -12.70
C LYS A 114 -18.86 -7.33 -13.83
N GLU A 115 -17.57 -7.63 -13.90
CA GLU A 115 -16.70 -7.17 -14.99
C GLU A 115 -17.15 -7.70 -16.35
N GLN A 116 -17.51 -9.00 -16.45
CA GLN A 116 -18.07 -9.57 -17.68
C GLN A 116 -19.39 -8.90 -18.10
N LEU A 117 -20.25 -8.55 -17.15
CA LEU A 117 -21.49 -7.83 -17.43
C LEU A 117 -21.21 -6.41 -17.95
N LEU A 118 -20.29 -5.68 -17.32
CA LEU A 118 -19.87 -4.35 -17.77
C LEU A 118 -19.30 -4.38 -19.19
N GLU A 119 -18.47 -5.37 -19.50
CA GLU A 119 -17.92 -5.58 -20.83
C GLU A 119 -19.03 -5.84 -21.86
N SER A 120 -20.07 -6.60 -21.49
CA SER A 120 -21.22 -6.84 -22.36
C SER A 120 -22.04 -5.57 -22.60
N LEU A 121 -22.30 -4.80 -21.55
CA LEU A 121 -23.03 -3.54 -21.64
C LEU A 121 -22.27 -2.47 -22.43
N SER A 122 -20.93 -2.44 -22.30
CA SER A 122 -20.09 -1.55 -23.11
C SER A 122 -20.20 -1.90 -24.58
N ARG A 123 -20.09 -3.19 -24.94
CA ARG A 123 -20.26 -3.66 -26.32
C ARG A 123 -21.64 -3.31 -26.89
N GLU A 124 -22.69 -3.44 -26.09
CA GLU A 124 -24.05 -3.04 -26.51
C GLU A 124 -24.18 -1.53 -26.70
N THR A 125 -23.58 -0.74 -25.79
CA THR A 125 -23.57 0.73 -25.88
C THR A 125 -22.84 1.20 -27.15
N ASP A 126 -21.70 0.58 -27.47
CA ASP A 126 -20.93 0.89 -28.68
C ASP A 126 -21.72 0.52 -29.94
N MET A 127 -22.38 -0.64 -29.94
CA MET A 127 -23.27 -1.04 -31.04
C MET A 127 -24.42 -0.03 -31.23
N LEU A 128 -25.10 0.37 -30.16
CA LEU A 128 -26.17 1.36 -30.21
C LEU A 128 -25.66 2.72 -30.69
N LYS A 129 -24.46 3.12 -30.26
CA LYS A 129 -23.81 4.35 -30.72
C LYS A 129 -23.51 4.29 -32.22
N SER A 130 -22.97 3.18 -32.72
CA SER A 130 -22.75 2.96 -34.16
C SER A 130 -24.07 2.97 -34.94
N GLN A 131 -25.12 2.35 -34.42
CA GLN A 131 -26.46 2.40 -35.04
C GLN A 131 -26.99 3.82 -35.07
N LEU A 132 -26.86 4.57 -33.97
CA LEU A 132 -27.28 5.96 -33.90
C LEU A 132 -26.52 6.79 -34.94
N SER A 133 -25.19 6.71 -34.98
CA SER A 133 -24.38 7.39 -35.99
C SER A 133 -24.79 7.02 -37.43
N ALA A 134 -25.09 5.74 -37.70
CA ALA A 134 -25.57 5.30 -39.00
C ALA A 134 -26.96 5.88 -39.33
N THR A 135 -27.88 5.93 -38.37
CA THR A 135 -29.19 6.56 -38.56
C THR A 135 -29.09 8.07 -38.73
N THR A 136 -28.23 8.75 -37.97
CA THR A 136 -27.95 10.17 -38.13
C THR A 136 -27.35 10.45 -39.50
N ALA A 137 -26.38 9.65 -39.96
CA ALA A 137 -25.83 9.77 -41.31
C ALA A 137 -26.92 9.61 -42.38
N LYS A 138 -27.80 8.61 -42.25
CA LYS A 138 -28.95 8.44 -43.16
C LYS A 138 -29.91 9.62 -43.12
N LEU A 139 -30.18 10.21 -41.94
CA LEU A 139 -31.00 11.42 -41.83
C LEU A 139 -30.33 12.59 -42.55
N THR A 140 -29.04 12.82 -42.35
CA THR A 140 -28.30 13.89 -43.06
C THR A 140 -28.23 13.65 -44.58
N GLU A 141 -28.15 12.39 -45.02
CA GLU A 141 -28.23 12.03 -46.44
C GLU A 141 -29.63 12.31 -47.01
N LEU A 142 -30.69 11.97 -46.28
CA LEU A 142 -32.06 12.28 -46.66
C LEU A 142 -32.33 13.78 -46.67
N GLU A 143 -31.81 14.54 -45.71
CA GLU A 143 -31.90 16.00 -45.65
C GLU A 143 -31.13 16.65 -46.81
N SER A 144 -29.91 16.19 -47.12
CA SER A 144 -29.15 16.71 -48.26
C SER A 144 -29.81 16.33 -49.60
N ARG A 145 -30.42 15.15 -49.71
CA ARG A 145 -31.22 14.75 -50.87
C ARG A 145 -32.51 15.55 -50.97
N ALA A 146 -33.17 15.86 -49.85
CA ALA A 146 -34.32 16.78 -49.79
C ALA A 146 -33.93 18.22 -50.14
N GLY A 147 -32.73 18.68 -49.74
CA GLY A 147 -32.16 19.96 -50.13
C GLY A 147 -31.79 20.00 -51.62
N THR A 148 -31.35 18.88 -52.19
CA THR A 148 -31.09 18.74 -53.63
C THR A 148 -32.41 18.69 -54.41
N HIS A 149 -33.43 18.00 -53.89
CA HIS A 149 -34.79 18.05 -54.41
C HIS A 149 -35.38 19.47 -54.29
N HIS A 150 -35.05 20.24 -53.25
CA HIS A 150 -35.41 21.66 -53.10
C HIS A 150 -34.63 22.58 -54.05
N LEU A 151 -33.44 22.18 -54.54
CA LEU A 151 -32.70 22.90 -55.58
C LEU A 151 -33.21 22.60 -56.99
N SER A 152 -33.61 21.36 -57.28
CA SER A 152 -34.36 21.01 -58.51
C SER A 152 -35.82 21.46 -58.46
N GLN A 153 -36.38 21.64 -57.27
CA GLN A 153 -37.65 22.28 -56.98
C GLN A 153 -37.44 23.72 -56.51
N ALA A 154 -36.33 24.38 -56.90
CA ALA A 154 -36.19 25.84 -56.76
C ALA A 154 -37.04 26.61 -57.79
N MET A 155 -38.09 25.97 -58.31
CA MET A 155 -39.25 26.59 -58.92
C MET A 155 -40.51 26.45 -58.02
N ALA A 156 -40.43 25.80 -56.85
CA ALA A 156 -41.60 25.58 -56.01
C ALA A 156 -41.28 25.31 -54.51
N THR A 157 -40.51 26.19 -53.85
CA THR A 157 -40.44 26.15 -52.37
C THR A 157 -40.43 27.53 -51.72
N ASN A 158 -41.64 28.01 -51.41
CA ASN A 158 -41.93 29.01 -50.37
C ASN A 158 -42.64 28.30 -49.19
N CYS A 159 -41.97 27.41 -48.44
CA CYS A 159 -42.64 26.66 -47.36
C CYS A 159 -42.17 27.04 -45.94
N PHE A 160 -40.96 27.58 -45.76
CA PHE A 160 -40.52 28.10 -44.46
C PHE A 160 -40.83 29.60 -44.28
N ASP A 161 -40.82 30.40 -45.36
CA ASP A 161 -41.33 31.79 -45.33
C ASP A 161 -42.85 31.85 -45.18
N ALA A 162 -43.58 30.81 -45.60
CA ALA A 162 -45.04 30.79 -45.53
C ALA A 162 -45.58 30.77 -44.09
N SER A 163 -44.83 30.23 -43.13
CA SER A 163 -45.26 30.16 -41.73
C SER A 163 -45.05 31.48 -40.99
N MET A 164 -43.94 32.18 -41.25
CA MET A 164 -43.69 33.48 -40.63
C MET A 164 -44.54 34.59 -41.30
N ASN A 165 -44.73 34.52 -42.62
CA ASN A 165 -45.65 35.40 -43.34
C ASN A 165 -47.11 35.16 -42.94
N ASN A 166 -47.54 33.91 -42.69
CA ASN A 166 -48.90 33.65 -42.17
C ASN A 166 -49.15 34.34 -40.82
N ILE A 167 -48.18 34.29 -39.90
CA ILE A 167 -48.34 34.92 -38.58
C ILE A 167 -48.42 36.44 -38.75
N HIS A 168 -47.54 37.03 -39.57
CA HIS A 168 -47.54 38.47 -39.81
C HIS A 168 -48.81 38.96 -40.55
N ASP A 169 -49.27 38.21 -41.55
CA ASP A 169 -50.51 38.49 -42.28
C ASP A 169 -51.73 38.40 -41.35
N LYS A 170 -51.74 37.42 -40.43
CA LYS A 170 -52.80 37.29 -39.42
C LYS A 170 -52.77 38.42 -38.40
N GLU A 171 -51.59 38.86 -37.96
CA GLU A 171 -51.44 40.04 -37.10
C GLU A 171 -51.93 41.32 -37.80
N MET A 172 -51.64 41.48 -39.09
CA MET A 172 -52.08 42.63 -39.87
C MET A 172 -53.60 42.61 -40.09
N GLN A 173 -54.19 41.45 -40.40
CA GLN A 173 -55.63 41.26 -40.49
C GLN A 173 -56.33 41.57 -39.15
N LEU A 174 -55.72 41.19 -38.02
CA LEU A 174 -56.28 41.47 -36.71
C LEU A 174 -56.30 42.98 -36.42
N LYS A 175 -55.23 43.70 -36.78
CA LYS A 175 -55.16 45.16 -36.65
C LYS A 175 -56.20 45.87 -37.51
N ASP A 176 -56.35 45.48 -38.77
CA ASP A 176 -57.38 46.05 -39.67
C ASP A 176 -58.80 45.77 -39.14
N ALA A 177 -59.05 44.56 -38.63
CA ALA A 177 -60.34 44.21 -38.02
C ALA A 177 -60.63 45.05 -36.75
N LEU A 178 -59.62 45.29 -35.91
CA LEU A 178 -59.75 46.14 -34.73
C LEU A 178 -60.03 47.61 -35.10
N GLU A 179 -59.34 48.13 -36.12
CA GLU A 179 -59.57 49.49 -36.60
C GLU A 179 -60.99 49.65 -37.18
N LYS A 180 -61.45 48.69 -37.99
CA LYS A 180 -62.83 48.69 -38.50
C LYS A 180 -63.87 48.57 -37.39
N ASN A 181 -63.63 47.75 -36.37
CA ASN A 181 -64.52 47.69 -35.20
C ASN A 181 -64.59 49.03 -34.47
N GLN A 182 -63.47 49.74 -34.33
CA GLN A 182 -63.46 51.07 -33.74
C GLN A 182 -64.26 52.07 -34.59
N GLN A 183 -64.15 52.01 -35.92
CA GLN A 183 -64.95 52.83 -36.83
C GLN A 183 -66.45 52.52 -36.73
N TRP A 184 -66.82 51.23 -36.66
CA TRP A 184 -68.21 50.81 -36.45
C TRP A 184 -68.78 51.29 -35.13
N LEU A 185 -67.99 51.27 -34.06
CA LEU A 185 -68.42 51.80 -32.76
C LEU A 185 -68.72 53.30 -32.82
N VAL A 186 -67.86 54.08 -33.48
CA VAL A 186 -68.10 55.53 -33.67
C VAL A 186 -69.34 55.78 -34.53
N TYR A 187 -69.51 55.00 -35.60
CA TYR A 187 -70.70 55.08 -36.45
C TYR A 187 -71.98 54.75 -35.67
N ASP A 188 -71.95 53.70 -34.85
CA ASP A 188 -73.09 53.30 -34.03
C ASP A 188 -73.46 54.40 -33.01
N GLN A 189 -72.47 55.00 -32.35
CA GLN A 189 -72.68 56.14 -31.45
C GLN A 189 -73.28 57.35 -32.18
N GLN A 190 -72.79 57.67 -33.38
CA GLN A 190 -73.35 58.75 -34.21
C GLN A 190 -74.80 58.44 -34.61
N ARG A 191 -75.09 57.19 -35.00
CA ARG A 191 -76.44 56.73 -35.31
C ARG A 191 -77.35 56.87 -34.10
N GLU A 192 -76.90 56.48 -32.91
CA GLU A 192 -77.67 56.65 -31.68
C GLU A 192 -77.99 58.12 -31.39
N ILE A 193 -77.02 59.02 -31.53
CA ILE A 193 -77.22 60.47 -31.34
C ILE A 193 -78.24 60.99 -32.35
N TYR A 194 -78.13 60.58 -33.62
CA TYR A 194 -79.07 60.97 -34.67
C TYR A 194 -80.50 60.49 -34.38
N VAL A 195 -80.67 59.22 -33.98
CA VAL A 195 -81.98 58.67 -33.60
C VAL A 195 -82.56 59.40 -32.39
N LYS A 196 -81.75 59.67 -31.37
CA LYS A 196 -82.18 60.48 -30.21
C LYS A 196 -82.63 61.88 -30.63
N GLY A 197 -81.94 62.50 -31.59
CA GLY A 197 -82.32 63.79 -32.18
C GLY A 197 -83.64 63.73 -32.95
N LEU A 198 -83.85 62.69 -33.76
CA LEU A 198 -85.12 62.46 -34.47
C LEU A 198 -86.29 62.26 -33.50
N LEU A 199 -86.11 61.46 -32.45
CA LEU A 199 -87.13 61.24 -31.42
C LEU A 199 -87.51 62.55 -30.72
N ALA A 200 -86.52 63.37 -30.36
CA ALA A 200 -86.79 64.70 -29.80
C ALA A 200 -87.56 65.59 -30.79
N LYS A 201 -87.25 65.49 -32.10
CA LYS A 201 -87.93 66.27 -33.12
C LYS A 201 -89.38 65.83 -33.34
N ILE A 202 -89.62 64.53 -33.36
CA ILE A 202 -90.98 63.95 -33.43
C ILE A 202 -91.78 64.41 -32.23
N PHE A 203 -91.22 64.33 -31.02
CA PHE A 203 -91.88 64.80 -29.80
C PHE A 203 -92.22 66.30 -29.85
N GLU A 204 -91.33 67.15 -30.38
CA GLU A 204 -91.65 68.57 -30.60
C GLU A 204 -92.81 68.78 -31.59
N LEU A 205 -92.84 68.00 -32.67
CA LEU A 205 -93.87 68.10 -33.71
C LEU A 205 -95.23 67.58 -33.21
N GLU A 206 -95.25 66.49 -32.43
CA GLU A 206 -96.43 65.97 -31.75
C GLU A 206 -97.01 67.03 -30.81
N LYS A 207 -96.17 67.66 -29.98
CA LYS A 207 -96.58 68.76 -29.11
C LYS A 207 -97.16 69.95 -29.88
N LYS A 208 -96.60 70.27 -31.06
CA LYS A 208 -97.12 71.33 -31.94
C LYS A 208 -98.46 70.95 -32.58
N MET A 209 -98.64 69.70 -32.99
CA MET A 209 -99.93 69.17 -33.47
C MET A 209 -100.99 69.24 -32.38
N GLU A 210 -100.62 68.90 -31.13
CA GLU A 210 -101.53 68.93 -29.98
C GLU A 210 -101.96 70.36 -29.63
N THR A 211 -101.11 71.37 -29.87
CA THR A 211 -101.48 72.79 -29.75
C THR A 211 -102.20 73.38 -30.97
N ALA A 212 -102.20 72.70 -32.12
CA ALA A 212 -102.77 73.20 -33.39
C ALA A 212 -104.14 72.60 -33.75
N ALA A 213 -104.75 71.82 -32.84
CA ALA A 213 -106.05 71.19 -33.07
C ALA A 213 -107.16 71.77 -32.17
N PRO A 214 -107.85 72.85 -32.62
CA PRO A 214 -109.24 73.06 -32.23
C PRO A 214 -110.15 73.15 -33.47
N SER A 215 -110.77 72.01 -33.85
CA SER A 215 -112.14 71.89 -34.42
C SER A 215 -112.28 70.56 -35.21
N LEU A 216 -112.87 69.50 -34.64
CA LEU A 216 -114.30 69.10 -34.73
C LEU A 216 -114.59 68.20 -35.98
N PRO A 217 -115.59 67.28 -36.01
CA PRO A 217 -116.03 66.27 -35.05
C PRO A 217 -116.38 64.86 -35.66
N GLN A 218 -116.75 63.95 -34.74
CA GLN A 218 -117.87 62.98 -34.81
C GLN A 218 -117.71 61.58 -35.46
N GLN A 219 -118.07 60.60 -34.60
CA GLN A 219 -118.86 59.39 -34.84
C GLN A 219 -118.19 58.25 -35.65
N THR A 220 -118.17 57.00 -35.17
CA THR A 220 -119.37 56.19 -34.93
C THR A 220 -119.01 54.87 -34.23
N LYS A 221 -119.99 54.37 -33.46
CA LYS A 221 -120.16 53.03 -32.88
C LYS A 221 -119.72 51.88 -33.81
N LYS A 222 -119.06 50.85 -33.26
CA LYS A 222 -119.26 49.43 -33.63
C LYS A 222 -118.91 48.49 -32.46
N THR A 223 -119.95 48.06 -31.74
CA THR A 223 -119.91 47.12 -30.61
C THR A 223 -119.95 45.66 -31.09
N GLU A 224 -119.20 45.35 -32.15
CA GLU A 224 -119.06 43.99 -32.70
C GLU A 224 -117.59 43.63 -33.03
N SER A 225 -116.63 44.57 -32.88
CA SER A 225 -115.19 44.27 -33.04
C SER A 225 -114.48 43.97 -31.73
N GLU A 226 -115.15 44.15 -30.59
CA GLU A 226 -114.54 44.06 -29.25
C GLU A 226 -114.26 42.60 -28.88
N ASP A 227 -115.12 41.65 -29.28
CA ASP A 227 -114.90 40.21 -29.07
C ASP A 227 -113.76 39.65 -29.94
N TYR A 228 -113.61 40.13 -31.18
CA TYR A 228 -112.48 39.72 -32.05
C TYR A 228 -111.15 40.30 -31.54
N LEU A 229 -111.15 41.57 -31.10
CA LEU A 229 -109.99 42.21 -30.44
C LEU A 229 -109.63 41.54 -29.10
N GLN A 230 -110.63 41.10 -28.33
CA GLN A 230 -110.44 40.40 -27.06
C GLN A 230 -109.84 39.00 -27.28
N GLU A 231 -110.33 38.26 -28.28
CA GLU A 231 -109.82 36.94 -28.63
C GLU A 231 -108.40 37.00 -29.22
N GLU A 232 -108.10 38.02 -30.02
CA GLU A 232 -106.76 38.26 -30.57
C GLU A 232 -105.76 38.72 -29.49
N LYS A 233 -106.22 39.53 -28.53
CA LYS A 233 -105.45 39.89 -27.33
C LYS A 233 -105.19 38.65 -26.45
N GLN A 234 -106.16 37.75 -26.31
CA GLN A 234 -105.99 36.51 -25.57
C GLN A 234 -105.04 35.53 -26.26
N LYS A 235 -105.07 35.45 -27.60
CA LYS A 235 -104.08 34.70 -28.41
C LYS A 235 -102.67 35.29 -28.26
N TYR A 236 -102.53 36.61 -28.28
CA TYR A 236 -101.25 37.29 -28.05
C TYR A 236 -100.67 36.99 -26.67
N TYR A 237 -101.47 37.09 -25.60
CA TYR A 237 -101.01 36.76 -24.25
C TYR A 237 -100.69 35.27 -24.08
N SER A 238 -101.48 34.38 -24.69
CA SER A 238 -101.21 32.94 -24.67
C SER A 238 -99.90 32.61 -25.37
N HIS A 239 -99.63 33.22 -26.53
CA HIS A 239 -98.37 33.08 -27.26
C HIS A 239 -97.18 33.65 -26.48
N LEU A 240 -97.34 34.81 -25.83
CA LEU A 240 -96.29 35.40 -24.98
C LEU A 240 -95.95 34.49 -23.78
N LEU A 241 -96.96 33.94 -23.11
CA LEU A 241 -96.79 32.99 -22.00
C LEU A 241 -96.10 31.71 -22.46
N GLU A 242 -96.45 31.20 -23.63
CA GLU A 242 -95.84 29.99 -24.17
C GLU A 242 -94.36 30.22 -24.56
N ASN A 243 -94.03 31.37 -25.13
CA ASN A 243 -92.63 31.74 -25.40
C ASN A 243 -91.84 31.91 -24.10
N ALA A 244 -92.38 32.63 -23.11
CA ALA A 244 -91.74 32.77 -21.81
C ALA A 244 -91.51 31.41 -21.13
N ARG A 245 -92.42 30.45 -21.33
CA ARG A 245 -92.27 29.08 -20.83
C ARG A 245 -91.17 28.30 -21.57
N LYS A 246 -91.05 28.47 -22.89
CA LYS A 246 -89.98 27.87 -23.70
C LYS A 246 -88.62 28.44 -23.30
N ASP A 247 -88.53 29.76 -23.13
CA ASP A 247 -87.30 30.44 -22.71
C ASP A 247 -86.87 29.98 -21.31
N LEU A 248 -87.82 29.91 -20.36
CA LEU A 248 -87.55 29.39 -19.01
C LEU A 248 -87.03 27.94 -19.05
N GLU A 249 -87.57 27.10 -19.94
CA GLU A 249 -87.13 25.72 -20.08
C GLU A 249 -85.73 25.62 -20.72
N ALA A 250 -85.42 26.49 -21.70
CA ALA A 250 -84.09 26.59 -22.29
C ALA A 250 -83.03 27.05 -21.26
N GLU A 251 -83.37 28.03 -20.42
CA GLU A 251 -82.53 28.47 -19.31
C GLU A 251 -82.31 27.34 -18.29
N ARG A 252 -83.34 26.58 -17.94
CA ARG A 252 -83.22 25.41 -17.04
C ARG A 252 -82.30 24.34 -17.59
N GLN A 253 -82.39 24.04 -18.89
CA GLN A 253 -81.49 23.09 -19.55
C GLN A 253 -80.04 23.60 -19.53
N THR A 254 -79.84 24.89 -19.80
CA THR A 254 -78.51 25.53 -19.78
C THR A 254 -77.91 25.51 -18.37
N ILE A 255 -78.68 25.84 -17.34
CA ILE A 255 -78.26 25.75 -15.93
C ILE A 255 -77.89 24.31 -15.57
N THR A 256 -78.67 23.32 -16.02
CA THR A 256 -78.38 21.91 -15.76
C THR A 256 -77.06 21.48 -16.41
N GLN A 257 -76.83 21.87 -17.66
CA GLN A 257 -75.58 21.59 -18.39
C GLN A 257 -74.37 22.23 -17.68
N LEU A 258 -74.45 23.51 -17.34
CA LEU A 258 -73.38 24.22 -16.63
C LEU A 258 -73.12 23.63 -15.24
N THR A 259 -74.15 23.14 -14.56
CA THR A 259 -74.00 22.49 -13.25
C THR A 259 -73.20 21.19 -13.38
N VAL A 260 -73.46 20.39 -14.43
CA VAL A 260 -72.68 19.17 -14.71
C VAL A 260 -71.23 19.54 -15.03
N GLU A 261 -71.00 20.51 -15.92
CA GLU A 261 -69.65 20.94 -16.29
C GLU A 261 -68.84 21.45 -15.08
N LEU A 262 -69.44 22.29 -14.23
CA LEU A 262 -68.81 22.76 -12.99
C LEU A 262 -68.45 21.60 -12.06
N SER A 263 -69.32 20.58 -11.96
CA SER A 263 -69.04 19.39 -11.14
C SER A 263 -67.85 18.59 -11.69
N GLU A 264 -67.73 18.47 -13.01
CA GLU A 264 -66.60 17.80 -13.65
C GLU A 264 -65.29 18.57 -13.48
N PHE A 265 -65.32 19.90 -13.65
CA PHE A 265 -64.15 20.75 -13.41
C PHE A 265 -63.70 20.67 -11.96
N ARG A 266 -64.64 20.68 -11.01
CA ARG A 266 -64.32 20.51 -9.59
C ARG A 266 -63.63 19.17 -9.32
N LYS A 267 -64.14 18.08 -9.88
CA LYS A 267 -63.52 16.76 -9.73
C LYS A 267 -62.09 16.72 -10.30
N LYS A 268 -61.89 17.28 -11.50
CA LYS A 268 -60.55 17.38 -12.13
C LYS A 268 -59.59 18.23 -11.28
N TYR A 269 -60.08 19.30 -10.68
CA TYR A 269 -59.28 20.13 -9.77
C TYR A 269 -58.88 19.36 -8.52
N GLU A 270 -59.81 18.63 -7.89
CA GLU A 270 -59.51 17.81 -6.72
C GLU A 270 -58.50 16.68 -7.04
N GLU A 271 -58.61 16.06 -8.22
CA GLU A 271 -57.66 15.05 -8.71
C GLU A 271 -56.25 15.64 -8.93
N THR A 272 -56.15 16.75 -9.64
CA THR A 272 -54.86 17.44 -9.88
C THR A 272 -54.24 17.96 -8.58
N GLN A 273 -55.05 18.46 -7.65
CA GLN A 273 -54.56 18.86 -6.32
C GLN A 273 -53.97 17.67 -5.56
N LYS A 274 -54.60 16.49 -5.63
CA LYS A 274 -54.08 15.27 -5.01
C LYS A 274 -52.78 14.81 -5.67
N GLU A 275 -52.71 14.84 -7.00
CA GLU A 275 -51.49 14.48 -7.75
C GLU A 275 -50.31 15.39 -7.36
N ILE A 276 -50.55 16.69 -7.23
CA ILE A 276 -49.53 17.65 -6.78
C ILE A 276 -49.05 17.33 -5.35
N GLN A 277 -49.95 16.90 -4.46
CA GLN A 277 -49.58 16.49 -3.10
C GLN A 277 -48.72 15.21 -3.11
N ASP A 278 -49.14 14.20 -3.88
CA ASP A 278 -48.42 12.93 -4.02
C ASP A 278 -47.01 13.15 -4.62
N LEU A 279 -46.90 13.99 -5.66
CA LEU A 279 -45.63 14.37 -6.26
C LEU A 279 -44.73 15.13 -5.28
N ASN A 280 -45.27 16.05 -4.48
CA ASN A 280 -44.51 16.76 -3.45
C ASN A 280 -44.00 15.83 -2.35
N GLN A 281 -44.80 14.83 -1.95
CA GLN A 281 -44.37 13.82 -0.99
C GLN A 281 -43.23 12.96 -1.57
N LEU A 282 -43.35 12.54 -2.83
CA LEU A 282 -42.32 11.78 -3.51
C LEU A 282 -41.02 12.59 -3.63
N LEU A 283 -41.10 13.84 -4.07
CA LEU A 283 -39.95 14.75 -4.16
C LEU A 283 -39.26 14.94 -2.80
N SER A 284 -40.05 15.05 -1.74
CA SER A 284 -39.52 15.18 -0.37
C SER A 284 -38.83 13.90 0.10
N SER A 285 -39.38 12.72 -0.22
CA SER A 285 -38.71 11.45 0.06
C SER A 285 -37.42 11.26 -0.73
N GLN A 286 -37.42 11.65 -2.01
CA GLN A 286 -36.22 11.59 -2.85
C GLN A 286 -35.11 12.47 -2.29
N ARG A 287 -35.42 13.72 -1.95
CA ARG A 287 -34.44 14.65 -1.32
C ARG A 287 -33.84 14.07 -0.04
N LYS A 288 -34.64 13.43 0.80
CA LYS A 288 -34.14 12.79 2.03
C LYS A 288 -33.22 11.61 1.71
N SER A 289 -33.59 10.78 0.73
CA SER A 289 -32.75 9.67 0.27
C SER A 289 -31.42 10.16 -0.30
N ASP A 290 -31.43 11.23 -1.10
CA ASP A 290 -30.23 11.80 -1.70
C ASP A 290 -29.29 12.37 -0.63
N ILE A 291 -29.84 13.07 0.37
CA ILE A 291 -29.07 13.58 1.52
C ILE A 291 -28.44 12.41 2.29
N GLN A 292 -29.20 11.36 2.59
CA GLN A 292 -28.68 10.18 3.29
C GLN A 292 -27.55 9.52 2.50
N HIS A 293 -27.71 9.38 1.18
CA HIS A 293 -26.69 8.81 0.32
C HIS A 293 -25.40 9.64 0.31
N LEU A 294 -25.52 10.97 0.23
CA LEU A 294 -24.39 11.90 0.32
C LEU A 294 -23.68 11.81 1.67
N GLU A 295 -24.43 11.70 2.77
CA GLU A 295 -23.86 11.49 4.09
C GLU A 295 -23.12 10.15 4.17
N ASP A 296 -23.73 9.05 3.70
CA ASP A 296 -23.10 7.73 3.70
C ASP A 296 -21.79 7.73 2.86
N ASP A 297 -21.80 8.38 1.71
CA ASP A 297 -20.61 8.52 0.86
C ASP A 297 -19.52 9.38 1.51
N LYS A 298 -19.90 10.43 2.24
CA LYS A 298 -18.97 11.20 3.07
C LYS A 298 -18.32 10.32 4.14
N HIS A 299 -19.10 9.52 4.86
CA HIS A 299 -18.58 8.59 5.88
C HIS A 299 -17.64 7.53 5.28
N LYS A 300 -17.98 6.97 4.11
CA LYS A 300 -17.11 6.04 3.38
C LYS A 300 -15.79 6.71 3.01
N THR A 301 -15.84 7.94 2.51
CA THR A 301 -14.66 8.71 2.12
C THR A 301 -13.76 9.02 3.31
N GLU A 302 -14.33 9.45 4.43
CA GLU A 302 -13.58 9.66 5.69
C GLU A 302 -12.94 8.37 6.21
N LYS A 303 -13.63 7.24 6.11
CA LYS A 303 -13.07 5.93 6.48
C LYS A 303 -11.92 5.53 5.59
N ILE A 304 -12.03 5.74 4.27
CA ILE A 304 -10.94 5.49 3.32
C ILE A 304 -9.73 6.37 3.66
N GLN A 305 -9.94 7.64 3.98
CA GLN A 305 -8.86 8.55 4.34
C GLN A 305 -8.12 8.10 5.60
N LYS A 306 -8.84 7.71 6.66
CA LYS A 306 -8.23 7.17 7.89
C LYS A 306 -7.41 5.91 7.61
N LEU A 307 -7.94 4.99 6.81
CA LEU A 307 -7.22 3.76 6.44
C LEU A 307 -5.97 4.05 5.62
N LYS A 308 -5.98 5.08 4.75
CA LYS A 308 -4.77 5.53 4.03
C LYS A 308 -3.71 6.03 4.99
N GLU A 309 -4.07 6.90 5.93
CA GLU A 309 -3.15 7.42 6.94
C GLU A 309 -2.57 6.30 7.81
N GLU A 310 -3.39 5.35 8.26
CA GLU A 310 -2.92 4.17 8.99
C GLU A 310 -1.97 3.29 8.16
N ASN A 311 -2.25 3.12 6.87
CA ASN A 311 -1.40 2.36 5.96
C ASN A 311 -0.03 3.04 5.75
N ASP A 312 -0.02 4.36 5.60
CA ASP A 312 1.21 5.13 5.41
C ASP A 312 2.08 5.07 6.67
N ILE A 313 1.49 5.20 7.86
CA ILE A 313 2.19 5.01 9.15
C ILE A 313 2.77 3.59 9.26
N ALA A 314 2.01 2.57 8.87
CA ALA A 314 2.49 1.19 8.90
C ALA A 314 3.66 0.97 7.93
N ARG A 315 3.61 1.61 6.76
CA ARG A 315 4.66 1.53 5.75
C ARG A 315 5.96 2.20 6.21
N GLU A 316 5.86 3.35 6.88
CA GLU A 316 7.01 4.03 7.47
C GLU A 316 7.68 3.16 8.53
N LYS A 317 6.90 2.60 9.46
CA LYS A 317 7.41 1.67 10.49
C LYS A 317 8.09 0.44 9.88
N LEU A 318 7.52 -0.13 8.82
CA LEU A 318 8.13 -1.25 8.11
C LEU A 318 9.48 -0.85 7.51
N GLN A 319 9.57 0.35 6.95
CA GLN A 319 10.82 0.84 6.37
C GLN A 319 11.89 1.11 7.44
N GLU A 320 11.50 1.63 8.61
CA GLU A 320 12.42 1.74 9.74
C GLU A 320 12.92 0.37 10.21
N GLU A 321 12.02 -0.62 10.32
CA GLU A 321 12.41 -1.95 10.77
C GLU A 321 13.32 -2.65 9.76
N LYS A 322 13.10 -2.44 8.47
CA LYS A 322 14.03 -2.88 7.41
C LYS A 322 15.43 -2.26 7.60
N LYS A 323 15.51 -0.95 7.84
CA LYS A 323 16.80 -0.28 8.11
C LYS A 323 17.49 -0.86 9.35
N ARG A 324 16.75 -1.02 10.46
CA ARG A 324 17.27 -1.66 11.68
C ARG A 324 17.78 -3.08 11.42
N SER A 325 17.05 -3.86 10.62
CA SER A 325 17.45 -5.21 10.23
C SER A 325 18.72 -5.20 9.37
N GLU A 326 18.86 -4.27 8.43
CA GLU A 326 20.05 -4.12 7.59
C GLU A 326 21.29 -3.71 8.41
N GLU A 327 21.10 -2.80 9.37
CA GLU A 327 22.13 -2.40 10.32
C GLU A 327 22.58 -3.58 11.19
N LEU A 328 21.65 -4.35 11.74
CA LEU A 328 21.95 -5.54 12.54
C LEU A 328 22.68 -6.59 11.71
N LEU A 329 22.25 -6.83 10.47
CA LEU A 329 22.91 -7.77 9.56
C LEU A 329 24.34 -7.31 9.24
N SER A 330 24.57 -6.01 9.10
CA SER A 330 25.91 -5.44 8.93
C SER A 330 26.79 -5.69 10.16
N GLN A 331 26.25 -5.53 11.37
CA GLN A 331 26.96 -5.84 12.61
C GLN A 331 27.31 -7.33 12.72
N VAL A 332 26.35 -8.22 12.43
CA VAL A 332 26.59 -9.67 12.42
C VAL A 332 27.70 -10.04 11.43
N ARG A 333 27.71 -9.43 10.24
CA ARG A 333 28.75 -9.67 9.23
C ARG A 333 30.14 -9.26 9.73
N VAL A 334 30.25 -8.15 10.45
CA VAL A 334 31.52 -7.71 11.05
C VAL A 334 31.97 -8.70 12.13
N LEU A 335 31.07 -9.10 13.03
CA LEU A 335 31.38 -10.08 14.09
C LEU A 335 31.85 -11.42 13.50
N TYR A 336 31.17 -11.91 12.46
CA TYR A 336 31.55 -13.14 11.77
C TYR A 336 32.96 -13.04 11.16
N ARG A 337 33.29 -11.90 10.53
CA ARG A 337 34.64 -11.65 9.99
C ARG A 337 35.71 -11.59 11.08
N SER A 338 35.41 -10.96 12.22
CA SER A 338 36.33 -10.91 13.36
C SER A 338 36.56 -12.28 13.98
N LEU A 339 35.51 -13.10 14.09
CA LEU A 339 35.61 -14.47 14.59
C LEU A 339 36.50 -15.34 13.69
N LEU A 340 36.36 -15.24 12.37
CA LEU A 340 37.23 -15.93 11.42
C LEU A 340 38.71 -15.54 11.60
N LYS A 341 38.99 -14.23 11.71
CA LYS A 341 40.36 -13.75 11.96
C LYS A 341 40.92 -14.28 13.29
N GLN A 342 40.10 -14.31 14.34
CA GLN A 342 40.51 -14.87 15.62
C GLN A 342 40.84 -16.37 15.52
N GLN A 343 40.08 -17.13 14.73
CA GLN A 343 40.37 -18.54 14.49
C GLN A 343 41.67 -18.76 13.71
N GLU A 344 41.93 -17.94 12.69
CA GLU A 344 43.20 -17.95 11.95
C GLU A 344 44.38 -17.66 12.89
N GLU A 345 44.23 -16.67 13.77
CA GLU A 345 45.26 -16.27 14.72
C GLU A 345 45.50 -17.35 15.80
N GLN A 346 44.45 -17.99 16.31
CA GLN A 346 44.56 -19.15 17.21
C GLN A 346 45.31 -20.31 16.55
N THR A 347 45.02 -20.59 15.28
CA THR A 347 45.73 -21.64 14.52
C THR A 347 47.21 -21.31 14.38
N ARG A 348 47.54 -20.04 14.09
CA ARG A 348 48.92 -19.57 14.00
C ARG A 348 49.67 -19.69 15.33
N VAL A 349 49.02 -19.32 16.44
CA VAL A 349 49.59 -19.45 17.79
C VAL A 349 49.86 -20.92 18.13
N ALA A 350 48.89 -21.81 17.88
CA ALA A 350 49.07 -23.24 18.13
C ALA A 350 50.25 -23.84 17.34
N LEU A 351 50.43 -23.42 16.09
CA LEU A 351 51.59 -23.85 15.28
C LEU A 351 52.92 -23.36 15.86
N LEU A 352 52.98 -22.09 16.31
CA LEU A 352 54.18 -21.53 16.93
C LEU A 352 54.49 -22.21 18.27
N GLU A 353 53.48 -22.54 19.07
CA GLU A 353 53.64 -23.30 20.31
C GLU A 353 54.22 -24.69 20.02
N GLN A 354 53.71 -25.38 18.99
CA GLN A 354 54.26 -26.67 18.57
C GLN A 354 55.72 -26.57 18.13
N GLN A 355 56.07 -25.54 17.35
CA GLN A 355 57.45 -25.29 16.94
C GLN A 355 58.37 -25.02 18.14
N MET A 356 57.92 -24.19 19.08
CA MET A 356 58.69 -23.90 20.30
C MET A 356 58.91 -25.16 21.14
N GLN A 357 57.92 -26.03 21.27
CA GLN A 357 58.05 -27.32 21.95
C GLN A 357 59.05 -28.24 21.23
N ALA A 358 58.98 -28.33 19.90
CA ALA A 358 59.92 -29.13 19.11
C ALA A 358 61.37 -28.64 19.32
N CYS A 359 61.63 -27.33 19.19
CA CYS A 359 62.93 -26.73 19.45
C CYS A 359 63.43 -26.99 20.88
N THR A 360 62.52 -27.00 21.87
CA THR A 360 62.86 -27.28 23.27
C THR A 360 63.32 -28.73 23.45
N VAL A 361 62.62 -29.68 22.82
CA VAL A 361 62.99 -31.10 22.84
C VAL A 361 64.34 -31.32 22.16
N ASP A 362 64.54 -30.74 20.97
CA ASP A 362 65.81 -30.82 20.24
C ASP A 362 66.97 -30.25 21.07
N PHE A 363 66.75 -29.14 21.77
CA PHE A 363 67.75 -28.55 22.65
C PHE A 363 68.11 -29.46 23.85
N GLU A 364 67.14 -30.08 24.50
CA GLU A 364 67.40 -31.02 25.59
C GLU A 364 68.11 -32.30 25.09
N ASN A 365 67.78 -32.78 23.89
CA ASN A 365 68.48 -33.90 23.25
C ASN A 365 69.95 -33.54 22.97
N GLU A 366 70.22 -32.40 22.35
CA GLU A 366 71.59 -31.94 22.07
C GLU A 366 72.42 -31.74 23.36
N LYS A 367 71.76 -31.26 24.42
CA LYS A 367 72.40 -31.15 25.74
C LYS A 367 72.77 -32.53 26.30
N LEU A 368 71.93 -33.54 26.14
CA LEU A 368 72.21 -34.91 26.54
C LEU A 368 73.35 -35.52 25.71
N ASP A 369 73.31 -35.33 24.38
CA ASP A 369 74.36 -35.79 23.48
C ASP A 369 75.71 -35.14 23.80
N ARG A 370 75.73 -33.83 24.07
CA ARG A 370 76.93 -33.13 24.54
C ARG A 370 77.46 -33.72 25.85
N GLN A 371 76.60 -34.02 26.81
CA GLN A 371 77.02 -34.65 28.07
C GLN A 371 77.60 -36.04 27.84
N ASN A 372 76.98 -36.86 26.98
CA ASN A 372 77.48 -38.18 26.60
C ASN A 372 78.86 -38.07 25.93
N MET A 373 79.03 -37.15 24.98
CA MET A 373 80.32 -36.90 24.33
C MET A 373 81.39 -36.44 25.32
N GLN A 374 81.05 -35.60 26.29
CA GLN A 374 81.96 -35.21 27.37
C GLN A 374 82.38 -36.40 28.25
N GLN A 375 81.46 -37.31 28.56
CA GLN A 375 81.78 -38.54 29.31
C GLN A 375 82.69 -39.46 28.49
N GLN A 376 82.40 -39.68 27.21
CA GLN A 376 83.24 -40.48 26.32
C GLN A 376 84.65 -39.89 26.21
N LEU A 377 84.77 -38.57 26.04
CA LEU A 377 86.06 -37.87 26.04
C LEU A 377 86.83 -38.12 27.35
N HIS A 378 86.16 -38.06 28.50
CA HIS A 378 86.79 -38.33 29.79
C HIS A 378 87.32 -39.77 29.89
N VAL A 379 86.57 -40.74 29.37
CA VAL A 379 86.99 -42.16 29.30
C VAL A 379 88.23 -42.29 28.41
N ILE A 380 88.21 -41.73 27.20
CA ILE A 380 89.36 -41.76 26.28
C ILE A 380 90.59 -41.11 26.94
N LEU A 381 90.44 -39.95 27.58
CA LEU A 381 91.53 -39.29 28.30
C LEU A 381 92.08 -40.15 29.44
N LYS A 382 91.23 -40.91 30.16
CA LYS A 382 91.65 -41.83 31.21
C LYS A 382 92.45 -43.01 30.64
N GLU A 383 91.98 -43.59 29.54
CA GLU A 383 92.69 -44.69 28.87
C GLU A 383 94.00 -44.20 28.25
N LEU A 384 94.04 -43.01 27.65
CA LEU A 384 95.28 -42.38 27.17
C LEU A 384 96.29 -42.17 28.30
N ARG A 385 95.85 -41.74 29.49
CA ARG A 385 96.75 -41.65 30.67
C ARG A 385 97.27 -43.01 31.09
N LYS A 386 96.42 -44.05 31.12
CA LYS A 386 96.86 -45.42 31.44
C LYS A 386 97.86 -45.96 30.41
N ALA A 387 97.57 -45.80 29.11
CA ALA A 387 98.46 -46.19 28.03
C ALA A 387 99.80 -45.46 28.14
N ARG A 388 99.77 -44.15 28.44
CA ARG A 388 101.00 -43.37 28.71
C ARG A 388 101.77 -43.90 29.91
N SER A 389 101.11 -44.22 31.03
CA SER A 389 101.76 -44.82 32.20
C SER A 389 102.36 -46.19 31.87
N GLN A 390 101.67 -47.02 31.09
CA GLN A 390 102.19 -48.31 30.60
C GLN A 390 103.42 -48.11 29.70
N ILE A 391 103.38 -47.13 28.79
CA ILE A 391 104.54 -46.76 27.96
C ILE A 391 105.71 -46.35 28.86
N THR A 392 105.50 -45.47 29.84
CA THR A 392 106.57 -45.04 30.77
C THR A 392 107.13 -46.21 31.60
N GLN A 393 106.28 -47.15 32.03
CA GLN A 393 106.73 -48.37 32.71
C GLN A 393 107.58 -49.25 31.80
N LEU A 394 107.15 -49.47 30.55
CA LEU A 394 107.91 -50.21 29.54
C LEU A 394 109.21 -49.50 29.17
N GLU A 395 109.22 -48.18 29.08
CA GLU A 395 110.42 -47.36 28.88
C GLU A 395 111.39 -47.47 30.07
N SER A 396 110.89 -47.52 31.31
CA SER A 396 111.73 -47.74 32.50
C SER A 396 112.32 -49.16 32.57
N LEU A 397 111.55 -50.17 32.14
CA LEU A 397 112.02 -51.55 31.97
C LEU A 397 113.06 -51.64 30.85
N LYS A 398 112.89 -50.86 29.77
CA LYS A 398 113.87 -50.72 28.70
C LYS A 398 115.14 -50.00 29.18
N GLN A 399 115.03 -48.96 30.02
CA GLN A 399 116.19 -48.32 30.67
C GLN A 399 116.94 -49.26 31.63
N LEU A 400 116.24 -50.21 32.26
CA LEU A 400 116.84 -51.31 33.02
C LEU A 400 117.58 -52.32 32.12
N HIS A 401 117.14 -52.47 30.87
CA HIS A 401 117.80 -53.29 29.84
C HIS A 401 118.93 -52.50 29.11
N ASP A 402 118.88 -51.17 29.10
CA ASP A 402 119.88 -50.28 28.48
C ASP A 402 121.06 -49.93 29.42
N LEU A 403 121.13 -50.50 30.63
CA LEU A 403 122.38 -50.54 31.43
C LEU A 403 123.40 -51.58 30.91
N ALA A 404 123.08 -52.26 29.82
CA ALA A 404 124.00 -53.05 29.01
C ALA A 404 123.81 -52.70 27.53
N PHE A 405 124.17 -51.48 27.12
CA PHE A 405 125.00 -51.17 25.95
C PHE A 405 125.00 -49.66 25.68
N THR A 406 126.20 -49.07 25.77
CA THR A 406 126.50 -47.68 25.49
C THR A 406 126.59 -47.41 23.98
N GLU A 407 126.01 -46.27 23.58
CA GLU A 407 126.41 -45.32 22.52
C GLU A 407 126.55 -45.79 21.05
N THR A 408 125.91 -45.04 20.14
CA THR A 408 126.62 -44.10 19.23
C THR A 408 125.62 -43.12 18.60
N SER A 409 126.03 -41.85 18.51
CA SER A 409 125.28 -40.66 18.11
C SER A 409 125.57 -40.22 16.64
N PHE A 410 124.88 -39.16 16.19
CA PHE A 410 125.14 -38.27 15.01
C PHE A 410 124.64 -38.74 13.61
N THR A 411 124.07 -37.95 12.67
CA THR A 411 123.53 -36.57 12.54
C THR A 411 122.89 -36.38 11.13
N VAL A 412 122.12 -35.28 10.92
CA VAL A 412 121.93 -34.50 9.63
C VAL A 412 120.96 -35.12 8.59
N HIS A 413 120.05 -34.46 7.84
CA HIS A 413 119.63 -33.09 7.44
C HIS A 413 118.11 -33.23 7.08
N GLY A 414 117.19 -32.25 7.06
CA GLY A 414 117.22 -30.87 6.60
C GLY A 414 115.78 -30.29 6.59
N GLU A 415 115.67 -29.01 6.94
CA GLU A 415 114.49 -28.12 6.84
C GLU A 415 114.21 -27.69 5.36
N PRO A 416 113.36 -26.68 4.99
CA PRO A 416 112.30 -25.93 5.70
C PRO A 416 110.98 -25.68 4.89
N GLU A 417 110.01 -25.07 5.59
CA GLU A 417 109.02 -24.03 5.17
C GLU A 417 108.31 -24.08 3.79
N ASN A 418 106.97 -24.01 3.82
CA ASN A 418 106.30 -22.87 3.18
C ASN A 418 104.92 -22.52 3.75
N LYS A 419 104.72 -21.21 3.83
CA LYS A 419 103.62 -20.45 4.42
C LYS A 419 102.44 -20.26 3.43
N VAL A 420 101.24 -20.14 4.00
CA VAL A 420 100.16 -19.20 3.60
C VAL A 420 99.33 -19.50 2.34
N LYS A 421 98.07 -19.92 2.55
CA LYS A 421 96.80 -19.23 2.15
C LYS A 421 95.62 -20.16 2.45
N VAL A 422 94.87 -19.95 3.53
CA VAL A 422 93.57 -19.27 3.51
C VAL A 422 92.86 -19.36 2.16
N THR A 423 91.96 -20.35 2.04
CA THR A 423 90.64 -20.15 1.42
C THR A 423 89.65 -21.07 2.11
N SER A 424 88.78 -20.43 2.90
CA SER A 424 87.54 -20.97 3.45
C SER A 424 86.66 -21.56 2.35
N PRO A 425 85.87 -22.63 2.61
CA PRO A 425 84.89 -23.09 1.65
C PRO A 425 83.83 -22.00 1.47
N LYS A 426 83.75 -21.45 0.25
CA LYS A 426 82.71 -20.50 -0.16
C LYS A 426 81.35 -21.18 0.01
N SER A 427 80.55 -20.55 0.86
CA SER A 427 79.08 -20.60 0.90
C SER A 427 78.44 -20.78 -0.49
N PRO A 428 77.40 -21.62 -0.64
CA PRO A 428 76.65 -21.83 -1.88
C PRO A 428 75.64 -20.70 -2.11
N ALA A 429 76.09 -19.44 -2.14
CA ALA A 429 75.22 -18.27 -2.23
C ALA A 429 75.26 -17.57 -3.61
N ALA A 430 76.04 -18.05 -4.58
CA ALA A 430 76.25 -17.37 -5.86
C ALA A 430 75.68 -18.07 -7.10
N ALA A 431 74.87 -19.13 -6.95
CA ALA A 431 74.33 -19.91 -8.07
C ALA A 431 72.80 -19.86 -8.22
N LEU A 432 72.11 -18.98 -7.49
CA LEU A 432 70.63 -18.85 -7.54
C LEU A 432 70.15 -17.42 -7.82
N ASN A 433 70.95 -16.58 -8.48
CA ASN A 433 70.65 -15.15 -8.63
C ASN A 433 70.47 -14.68 -10.08
N GLU A 434 69.93 -15.54 -10.94
CA GLU A 434 69.58 -15.20 -12.33
C GLU A 434 68.10 -15.47 -12.66
N SER A 435 67.21 -15.39 -11.66
CA SER A 435 65.76 -15.40 -11.94
C SER A 435 65.33 -13.99 -12.32
N LEU A 436 64.92 -13.81 -13.58
CA LEU A 436 64.29 -12.59 -14.09
C LEU A 436 62.78 -12.71 -13.88
N VAL A 437 62.16 -11.66 -13.34
CA VAL A 437 60.71 -11.60 -13.11
C VAL A 437 60.12 -10.55 -14.05
N GLU A 438 59.01 -10.91 -14.72
CA GLU A 438 58.43 -10.10 -15.79
C GLU A 438 57.15 -9.40 -15.33
N CYS A 439 56.95 -8.16 -15.79
CA CYS A 439 55.67 -7.48 -15.64
C CYS A 439 54.63 -8.10 -16.60
N PRO A 440 53.48 -8.61 -16.11
CA PRO A 440 52.51 -9.33 -16.94
C PRO A 440 51.74 -8.46 -17.96
N LYS A 441 51.92 -7.12 -17.92
CA LYS A 441 51.28 -6.19 -18.86
C LYS A 441 52.18 -5.73 -20.01
N CYS A 442 53.47 -5.49 -19.75
CA CYS A 442 54.40 -4.89 -20.71
C CYS A 442 55.68 -5.73 -20.95
N ASN A 443 55.81 -6.87 -20.27
CA ASN A 443 56.92 -7.83 -20.38
C ASN A 443 58.32 -7.23 -20.14
N VAL A 444 58.41 -6.14 -19.38
CA VAL A 444 59.70 -5.64 -18.87
C VAL A 444 60.25 -6.65 -17.86
N GLN A 445 61.51 -7.06 -18.08
CA GLN A 445 62.22 -8.03 -17.26
C GLN A 445 63.09 -7.31 -16.23
N VAL A 446 62.91 -7.65 -14.95
CA VAL A 446 63.69 -7.08 -13.84
C VAL A 446 64.33 -8.24 -13.05
N PRO A 447 65.61 -8.14 -12.65
CA PRO A 447 66.23 -9.16 -11.80
C PRO A 447 65.45 -9.36 -10.49
N ALA A 448 65.25 -10.61 -10.05
CA ALA A 448 64.48 -10.92 -8.83
C ALA A 448 65.03 -10.26 -7.55
N THR A 449 66.31 -9.85 -7.56
CA THR A 449 66.94 -9.07 -6.49
C THR A 449 66.38 -7.66 -6.34
N GLU A 450 65.76 -7.11 -7.38
CA GLU A 450 65.20 -5.76 -7.46
C GLU A 450 63.66 -5.79 -7.56
N HIS A 451 63.02 -6.76 -6.91
CA HIS A 451 61.56 -6.93 -6.89
C HIS A 451 60.77 -5.68 -6.42
N ARG A 452 61.40 -4.80 -5.62
CA ARG A 452 60.78 -3.52 -5.23
C ARG A 452 60.56 -2.59 -6.42
N ASP A 453 61.48 -2.57 -7.38
CA ASP A 453 61.38 -1.72 -8.56
C ASP A 453 60.33 -2.25 -9.54
N LEU A 454 60.13 -3.57 -9.58
CA LEU A 454 59.02 -4.20 -10.31
C LEU A 454 57.66 -3.86 -9.69
N LEU A 455 57.52 -3.83 -8.35
CA LEU A 455 56.27 -3.45 -7.69
C LEU A 455 55.90 -1.98 -7.97
N VAL A 456 56.87 -1.08 -7.90
CA VAL A 456 56.68 0.33 -8.27
C VAL A 456 56.29 0.44 -9.75
N HIS A 457 56.96 -0.30 -10.64
CA HIS A 457 56.61 -0.34 -12.05
C HIS A 457 55.18 -0.86 -12.30
N VAL A 458 54.74 -1.91 -11.60
CA VAL A 458 53.39 -2.47 -11.71
C VAL A 458 52.32 -1.48 -11.24
N GLU A 459 52.59 -0.69 -10.19
CA GLU A 459 51.67 0.38 -9.75
C GLU A 459 51.46 1.46 -10.83
N TYR A 460 52.51 1.85 -11.56
CA TYR A 460 52.39 2.78 -12.69
C TYR A 460 51.81 2.14 -13.96
N CYS A 461 52.05 0.84 -14.19
CA CYS A 461 51.57 0.12 -15.36
C CYS A 461 50.09 -0.32 -15.24
N LEU A 462 49.49 -0.22 -14.05
CA LEU A 462 48.07 -0.50 -13.79
C LEU A 462 47.15 0.69 -14.07
N ASN A 463 47.66 1.92 -14.02
CA ASN A 463 47.01 3.12 -14.57
C ASN A 463 47.28 3.25 -16.07
#